data_AF-F0VNX2-F1
#
_entry.id   AF-F0VNX2-F1
#
_cell.length_a   1.000
_cell.length_b   1.000
_cell.length_c   1.000
_cell.angle_alpha   90.00
_cell.angle_beta   90.00
_cell.angle_gamma   90.00
#
_symmetry.space_group_name_H-M   'P 1'
#
loop_
_entity.id
_entity.type
_entity.pdbx_description
1 polymer ?
#
loop_
_entity_poly.entity_id
_entity_poly.type
_entity_poly.pdbx_seq_one_letter_code
_entity_poly.pdbx_strand_id
1 'polypeptide(L)'
;MHSVGVTKQNPWTTVPPFSDFMQRFNIPQVHGSGIFVDLGRDTEGYREVGGKCPVFGKFIRMHQPPGYSNNFLDDAPTSNVAARKPLPGGFNNPQVYTSGQKFSPVDDALLRNKLGSSGPKTAIGRCALYAYSTTAVNPSNGSTSKYKYPFVYDAGSEKCFVLSISAQLLKGEKYCSVDGSPSGLTWACFEPVKETSTATTLVYGSAFVGEDDPDAWQLTCLLSMPVTTREDCWKRVFANPRVASDAPTTYSDTAQNNWDDFWPEHQQSNPKSGGVGANWANFYLEQERGKALCAIFDQVPDCFAPVKGAVAYTALGSLTEVNLPQCDPGSVSPTEGPCNDCVKVVTECIGNEFVQTSKTCCTAPEISPPPPPEPPVPAPQPPTEPPVPEPEPPEMVPPPEGDGGGGASDGDTEEDESGSQNTAAIAGSIIGVILLLALIGAGFGLYYRKERDPQAEQPTVEAAGEGDREQETLLGSRAVEADY
;
A
#
# COMPACT_ATOMS: atom_id res chain seq x y z
N MET A 1 -33.90 -37.05 -14.29
CA MET A 1 -34.10 -35.62 -13.97
C MET A 1 -32.74 -35.02 -13.70
N HIS A 2 -32.34 -33.95 -14.39
CA HIS A 2 -31.17 -33.18 -13.95
C HIS A 2 -31.61 -32.25 -12.81
N SER A 3 -30.85 -32.22 -11.73
CA SER A 3 -31.03 -31.19 -10.70
C SER A 3 -30.69 -29.84 -11.30
N VAL A 4 -31.67 -28.95 -11.41
CA VAL A 4 -31.42 -27.54 -11.69
C VAL A 4 -30.56 -27.03 -10.55
N GLY A 5 -29.29 -26.75 -10.83
CA GLY A 5 -28.34 -26.29 -9.82
C GLY A 5 -28.83 -24.97 -9.25
N VAL A 6 -29.16 -24.94 -7.96
CA VAL A 6 -29.44 -23.69 -7.25
C VAL A 6 -28.14 -22.89 -7.28
N THR A 7 -28.13 -21.81 -8.07
CA THR A 7 -27.03 -20.85 -8.12
C THR A 7 -26.90 -20.20 -6.75
N LYS A 8 -25.97 -20.73 -5.93
CA LYS A 8 -25.61 -20.13 -4.64
C LYS A 8 -25.09 -18.72 -4.91
N GLN A 9 -25.92 -17.74 -4.61
CA GLN A 9 -25.59 -16.32 -4.81
C GLN A 9 -24.49 -15.91 -3.82
N ASN A 10 -23.60 -15.03 -4.25
CA ASN A 10 -22.52 -14.51 -3.40
C ASN A 10 -23.13 -13.71 -2.22
N PRO A 11 -22.99 -14.14 -0.95
CA PRO A 11 -23.60 -13.44 0.18
C PRO A 11 -23.05 -12.02 0.35
N TRP A 12 -21.81 -11.77 -0.10
CA TRP A 12 -21.19 -10.44 -0.10
C TRP A 12 -21.87 -9.43 -1.04
N THR A 13 -22.73 -9.87 -1.95
CA THR A 13 -23.50 -8.99 -2.84
C THR A 13 -25.02 -9.05 -2.64
N THR A 14 -25.55 -10.05 -1.93
CA THR A 14 -27.01 -10.23 -1.75
C THR A 14 -27.54 -10.09 -0.32
N VAL A 15 -26.68 -10.03 0.70
CA VAL A 15 -27.08 -9.90 2.11
C VAL A 15 -26.65 -8.52 2.64
N PRO A 16 -27.59 -7.62 3.05
CA PRO A 16 -27.28 -6.19 3.23
C PRO A 16 -26.08 -5.86 4.14
N PRO A 17 -25.92 -6.43 5.35
CA PRO A 17 -24.75 -6.15 6.19
C PRO A 17 -23.39 -6.49 5.55
N PHE A 18 -23.37 -7.33 4.51
CA PHE A 18 -22.16 -7.69 3.77
C PHE A 18 -22.01 -6.88 2.49
N SER A 19 -23.08 -6.59 1.75
CA SER A 19 -23.03 -5.68 0.60
C SER A 19 -22.65 -4.25 1.00
N ASP A 20 -23.18 -3.77 2.12
CA ASP A 20 -22.90 -2.44 2.69
C ASP A 20 -21.48 -2.35 3.27
N PHE A 21 -20.83 -3.50 3.45
CA PHE A 21 -19.39 -3.63 3.73
C PHE A 21 -18.58 -3.63 2.43
N MET A 22 -18.98 -4.43 1.42
CA MET A 22 -18.31 -4.52 0.12
C MET A 22 -18.29 -3.20 -0.67
N GLN A 23 -19.40 -2.46 -0.69
CA GLN A 23 -19.51 -1.20 -1.46
C GLN A 23 -18.41 -0.18 -1.10
N ARG A 24 -17.92 -0.20 0.14
CA ARG A 24 -16.82 0.65 0.64
C ARG A 24 -15.50 0.43 -0.12
N PHE A 25 -15.36 -0.72 -0.78
CA PHE A 25 -14.18 -1.09 -1.56
C PHE A 25 -14.37 -0.83 -3.06
N ASN A 26 -15.54 -0.37 -3.52
CA ASN A 26 -15.77 0.08 -4.90
C ASN A 26 -15.23 1.51 -5.11
N ILE A 27 -13.89 1.63 -5.09
CA ILE A 27 -13.15 2.90 -5.14
C ILE A 27 -13.57 3.83 -6.29
N PRO A 28 -13.79 3.38 -7.55
CA PRO A 28 -14.33 4.24 -8.60
C PRO A 28 -15.64 4.93 -8.22
N GLN A 29 -16.57 4.21 -7.59
CA GLN A 29 -17.87 4.74 -7.17
C GLN A 29 -17.76 5.64 -5.92
N VAL A 30 -17.09 5.16 -4.86
CA VAL A 30 -17.06 5.85 -3.55
C VAL A 30 -16.00 6.94 -3.43
N HIS A 31 -14.99 6.97 -4.30
CA HIS A 31 -13.92 7.97 -4.30
C HIS A 31 -13.86 8.80 -5.59
N GLY A 32 -14.01 8.19 -6.77
CA GLY A 32 -14.23 8.91 -8.04
C GLY A 32 -13.10 9.82 -8.56
N SER A 33 -11.88 9.73 -8.01
CA SER A 33 -10.72 10.55 -8.42
C SER A 33 -9.41 9.78 -8.26
N GLY A 34 -8.29 10.34 -8.72
CA GLY A 34 -6.96 9.79 -8.44
C GLY A 34 -6.64 9.79 -6.94
N ILE A 35 -5.83 8.82 -6.49
CA ILE A 35 -5.49 8.62 -5.07
C ILE A 35 -4.07 9.11 -4.77
N PHE A 36 -3.12 8.72 -5.62
CA PHE A 36 -1.71 9.09 -5.48
C PHE A 36 -1.56 10.60 -5.73
N VAL A 37 -1.91 11.05 -6.94
CA VAL A 37 -2.25 12.44 -7.25
C VAL A 37 -3.75 12.52 -7.49
N ASP A 38 -4.44 13.39 -6.77
CA ASP A 38 -5.88 13.65 -6.87
C ASP A 38 -6.09 15.05 -7.48
N LEU A 39 -6.53 15.10 -8.74
CA LEU A 39 -6.77 16.30 -9.55
C LEU A 39 -7.92 16.06 -10.54
N GLY A 40 -8.95 15.33 -10.11
CA GLY A 40 -10.09 14.90 -10.94
C GLY A 40 -11.12 15.99 -11.27
N ARG A 41 -11.10 17.14 -10.60
CA ARG A 41 -11.96 18.30 -10.88
C ARG A 41 -11.16 19.39 -11.59
N ASP A 42 -11.87 20.34 -12.21
CA ASP A 42 -11.26 21.57 -12.74
C ASP A 42 -12.15 22.76 -12.42
N THR A 43 -11.57 23.83 -11.88
CA THR A 43 -12.26 25.06 -11.48
C THR A 43 -11.47 26.27 -11.99
N GLU A 44 -12.15 27.16 -12.72
CA GLU A 44 -11.63 28.47 -13.16
C GLU A 44 -10.31 28.42 -13.98
N GLY A 45 -10.04 27.29 -14.65
CA GLY A 45 -8.82 27.05 -15.45
C GLY A 45 -7.71 26.30 -14.73
N TYR A 46 -7.92 25.93 -13.46
CA TYR A 46 -6.98 25.15 -12.65
C TYR A 46 -7.55 23.77 -12.34
N ARG A 47 -6.67 22.79 -12.13
CA ARG A 47 -7.02 21.46 -11.67
C ARG A 47 -7.25 21.45 -10.16
N GLU A 48 -8.31 20.78 -9.75
CA GLU A 48 -8.85 20.79 -8.40
C GLU A 48 -8.91 19.37 -7.84
N VAL A 49 -8.55 19.24 -6.56
CA VAL A 49 -8.56 17.97 -5.81
C VAL A 49 -10.03 17.54 -5.62
N GLY A 50 -10.39 16.33 -6.02
CA GLY A 50 -11.79 15.92 -6.21
C GLY A 50 -12.23 14.62 -5.53
N GLY A 51 -11.30 13.83 -4.98
CA GLY A 51 -11.57 12.51 -4.45
C GLY A 51 -12.44 12.50 -3.19
N LYS A 52 -13.56 11.78 -3.23
CA LYS A 52 -14.60 11.81 -2.19
C LYS A 52 -14.27 11.03 -0.90
N CYS A 53 -13.03 10.59 -0.72
CA CYS A 53 -12.63 9.79 0.46
C CYS A 53 -11.29 10.28 1.03
N PRO A 54 -11.13 10.25 2.37
CA PRO A 54 -9.84 10.50 3.01
C PRO A 54 -8.80 9.45 2.63
N VAL A 55 -7.56 9.90 2.38
CA VAL A 55 -6.39 9.07 2.10
C VAL A 55 -5.51 9.02 3.35
N PHE A 56 -5.60 7.93 4.09
CA PHE A 56 -4.91 7.77 5.38
C PHE A 56 -3.40 7.58 5.19
N GLY A 57 -2.60 8.30 5.96
CA GLY A 57 -1.14 8.26 5.93
C GLY A 57 -0.50 8.91 4.69
N LYS A 58 -1.28 9.57 3.81
CA LYS A 58 -0.75 10.30 2.65
C LYS A 58 -0.02 11.57 3.12
N PHE A 59 1.27 11.64 2.82
CA PHE A 59 2.19 12.74 3.08
C PHE A 59 2.75 13.24 1.74
N ILE A 60 3.12 14.52 1.65
CA ILE A 60 3.90 15.03 0.51
C ILE A 60 5.35 15.16 0.95
N ARG A 61 6.22 14.27 0.44
CA ARG A 61 7.66 14.40 0.67
C ARG A 61 8.20 15.55 -0.15
N MET A 62 8.97 16.43 0.49
CA MET A 62 9.72 17.51 -0.15
C MET A 62 11.22 17.16 -0.19
N HIS A 63 11.93 17.68 -1.19
CA HIS A 63 13.38 17.50 -1.36
C HIS A 63 14.13 18.85 -1.38
N GLN A 64 13.83 19.73 -0.40
CA GLN A 64 14.57 20.97 -0.16
C GLN A 64 15.97 20.64 0.42
N PRO A 65 16.99 21.48 0.23
CA PRO A 65 18.35 21.23 0.72
C PRO A 65 18.44 20.99 2.24
N PRO A 66 19.47 20.26 2.73
CA PRO A 66 19.78 20.18 4.15
C PRO A 66 19.85 21.55 4.83
N GLY A 67 19.16 21.69 5.96
CA GLY A 67 18.98 22.97 6.68
C GLY A 67 17.69 23.72 6.33
N TYR A 68 16.92 23.25 5.35
CA TYR A 68 15.49 23.57 5.22
C TYR A 68 14.65 22.66 6.13
N SER A 69 13.39 23.02 6.35
CA SER A 69 12.45 22.28 7.20
C SER A 69 12.00 20.96 6.58
N ASN A 70 11.81 20.91 5.25
CA ASN A 70 11.26 19.76 4.50
C ASN A 70 9.87 19.28 4.96
N ASN A 71 9.15 20.10 5.74
CA ASN A 71 7.80 19.82 6.19
C ASN A 71 6.76 20.51 5.31
N PHE A 72 5.95 19.74 4.57
CA PHE A 72 4.86 20.30 3.75
C PHE A 72 3.72 20.93 4.58
N LEU A 73 3.66 20.72 5.90
CA LEU A 73 2.72 21.39 6.79
C LEU A 73 3.20 22.77 7.27
N ASP A 74 4.41 23.20 6.89
CA ASP A 74 4.85 24.58 7.06
C ASP A 74 4.09 25.53 6.13
N ASP A 75 4.06 26.82 6.49
CA ASP A 75 3.40 27.87 5.70
C ASP A 75 3.96 27.95 4.27
N ALA A 76 3.05 28.05 3.29
CA ALA A 76 3.43 28.40 1.93
C ALA A 76 4.02 29.82 1.89
N PRO A 77 4.99 30.09 0.98
CA PRO A 77 5.58 31.41 0.85
C PRO A 77 4.52 32.46 0.48
N THR A 78 4.61 33.66 1.06
CA THR A 78 3.73 34.80 0.75
C THR A 78 4.36 35.82 -0.21
N SER A 79 5.64 35.63 -0.57
CA SER A 79 6.35 36.46 -1.54
C SER A 79 7.57 35.73 -2.11
N ASN A 80 8.02 36.13 -3.31
CA ASN A 80 9.21 35.59 -3.97
C ASN A 80 10.51 36.15 -3.35
N VAL A 81 11.31 35.27 -2.74
CA VAL A 81 12.67 35.58 -2.31
C VAL A 81 13.64 35.12 -3.39
N ALA A 82 13.91 35.96 -4.38
CA ALA A 82 14.71 35.61 -5.57
C ALA A 82 16.10 35.03 -5.25
N ALA A 83 16.73 35.49 -4.15
CA ALA A 83 18.03 35.02 -3.67
C ALA A 83 18.00 33.65 -2.94
N ARG A 84 16.82 33.01 -2.77
CA ARG A 84 16.68 31.66 -2.21
C ARG A 84 16.04 30.73 -3.23
N LYS A 85 16.76 29.67 -3.57
CA LYS A 85 16.38 28.64 -4.55
C LYS A 85 16.80 27.26 -4.03
N PRO A 86 15.87 26.31 -3.82
CA PRO A 86 14.41 26.49 -3.89
C PRO A 86 13.87 27.48 -2.84
N LEU A 87 12.61 27.89 -2.96
CA LEU A 87 11.95 28.69 -1.93
C LEU A 87 11.77 27.86 -0.63
N PRO A 88 12.01 28.45 0.55
CA PRO A 88 11.59 27.87 1.82
C PRO A 88 10.09 28.03 2.04
N GLY A 89 9.52 27.12 2.83
CA GLY A 89 8.09 27.03 3.11
C GLY A 89 7.56 25.61 2.89
N GLY A 90 6.30 25.39 3.25
CA GLY A 90 5.53 24.19 2.96
C GLY A 90 4.32 24.51 2.07
N PHE A 91 3.21 23.80 2.27
CA PHE A 91 1.96 23.93 1.49
C PHE A 91 0.79 24.55 2.29
N ASN A 92 0.94 24.70 3.61
CA ASN A 92 -0.11 25.20 4.50
C ASN A 92 -0.55 26.63 4.12
N ASN A 93 -1.86 26.92 4.16
CA ASN A 93 -2.37 28.24 3.81
C ASN A 93 -1.90 29.32 4.83
N PRO A 94 -1.10 30.31 4.40
CA PRO A 94 -0.51 31.31 5.29
C PRO A 94 -1.44 32.49 5.62
N GLN A 95 -2.66 32.51 5.07
CA GLN A 95 -3.60 33.63 5.22
C GLN A 95 -4.00 33.89 6.68
N VAL A 96 -4.35 35.14 6.97
CA VAL A 96 -4.88 35.59 8.25
C VAL A 96 -6.25 36.23 8.07
N TYR A 97 -7.12 36.05 9.05
CA TYR A 97 -8.36 36.81 9.19
C TYR A 97 -8.06 38.28 9.49
N THR A 98 -9.05 39.16 9.29
CA THR A 98 -8.96 40.60 9.66
C THR A 98 -8.67 40.83 11.13
N SER A 99 -8.92 39.84 12.00
CA SER A 99 -8.55 39.81 13.42
C SER A 99 -7.08 39.45 13.71
N GLY A 100 -6.27 39.15 12.68
CA GLY A 100 -4.90 38.65 12.81
C GLY A 100 -4.79 37.15 13.13
N GLN A 101 -5.90 36.44 13.35
CA GLN A 101 -5.89 34.98 13.52
C GLN A 101 -5.48 34.29 12.20
N LYS A 102 -4.52 33.36 12.23
CA LYS A 102 -4.21 32.50 11.07
C LYS A 102 -5.41 31.65 10.64
N PHE A 103 -5.56 31.45 9.34
CA PHE A 103 -6.49 30.47 8.77
C PHE A 103 -6.07 29.05 9.12
N SER A 104 -4.76 28.75 9.02
CA SER A 104 -4.27 27.38 9.10
C SER A 104 -2.87 27.27 9.74
N PRO A 105 -2.57 26.22 10.52
CA PRO A 105 -3.51 25.22 11.04
C PRO A 105 -4.49 25.78 12.07
N VAL A 106 -5.57 25.05 12.31
CA VAL A 106 -6.59 25.32 13.32
C VAL A 106 -6.89 24.06 14.15
N ASP A 107 -7.09 24.22 15.46
CA ASP A 107 -7.38 23.11 16.38
C ASP A 107 -8.79 22.55 16.16
N ASP A 108 -8.98 21.22 16.22
CA ASP A 108 -10.30 20.59 16.14
C ASP A 108 -11.24 21.10 17.23
N ALA A 109 -10.71 21.37 18.44
CA ALA A 109 -11.49 21.95 19.52
C ALA A 109 -12.08 23.33 19.15
N LEU A 110 -11.35 24.15 18.38
CA LEU A 110 -11.86 25.43 17.90
C LEU A 110 -12.84 25.25 16.73
N LEU A 111 -12.58 24.32 15.81
CA LEU A 111 -13.54 23.98 14.74
C LEU A 111 -14.86 23.44 15.30
N ARG A 112 -14.80 22.57 16.30
CA ARG A 112 -15.97 22.01 17.00
C ARG A 112 -16.81 23.10 17.68
N ASN A 113 -16.16 24.15 18.21
CA ASN A 113 -16.85 25.30 18.77
C ASN A 113 -17.42 26.22 17.66
N LYS A 114 -16.65 26.54 16.61
CA LYS A 114 -17.10 27.39 15.48
C LYS A 114 -18.24 26.76 14.67
N LEU A 115 -18.25 25.45 14.47
CA LEU A 115 -19.25 24.72 13.67
C LEU A 115 -20.49 24.29 14.47
N GLY A 116 -20.50 24.51 15.79
CA GLY A 116 -21.66 24.31 16.66
C GLY A 116 -22.17 22.87 16.77
N SER A 117 -23.35 22.71 17.39
CA SER A 117 -23.98 21.41 17.65
C SER A 117 -24.54 20.73 16.39
N SER A 118 -24.85 21.50 15.34
CA SER A 118 -25.26 21.01 14.02
C SER A 118 -24.09 20.44 13.20
N GLY A 119 -22.88 20.99 13.35
CA GLY A 119 -21.70 20.65 12.54
C GLY A 119 -21.21 19.19 12.59
N PRO A 120 -20.23 18.81 11.74
CA PRO A 120 -19.79 17.43 11.59
C PRO A 120 -19.28 16.79 12.88
N LYS A 121 -19.62 15.50 13.09
CA LYS A 121 -19.31 14.80 14.34
C LYS A 121 -17.89 14.23 14.39
N THR A 122 -17.30 13.89 13.24
CA THR A 122 -15.89 13.47 13.12
C THR A 122 -14.96 14.66 12.90
N ALA A 123 -13.72 14.58 13.39
CA ALA A 123 -12.72 15.63 13.21
C ALA A 123 -12.32 15.82 11.73
N ILE A 124 -12.14 14.71 10.99
CA ILE A 124 -11.94 14.70 9.54
C ILE A 124 -13.08 15.43 8.83
N GLY A 125 -14.34 15.19 9.21
CA GLY A 125 -15.50 15.87 8.64
C GLY A 125 -15.55 17.37 8.96
N ARG A 126 -15.12 17.79 10.16
CA ARG A 126 -14.98 19.22 10.52
C ARG A 126 -13.87 19.90 9.71
N CYS A 127 -12.74 19.21 9.51
CA CYS A 127 -11.63 19.73 8.73
C CYS A 127 -11.97 19.84 7.23
N ALA A 128 -12.60 18.82 6.66
CA ALA A 128 -13.12 18.84 5.28
C ALA A 128 -14.12 19.99 5.06
N LEU A 129 -15.08 20.17 5.99
CA LEU A 129 -16.03 21.28 5.91
C LEU A 129 -15.33 22.64 6.06
N TYR A 130 -14.33 22.78 6.93
CA TYR A 130 -13.57 24.03 7.07
C TYR A 130 -12.82 24.39 5.78
N ALA A 131 -12.18 23.43 5.12
CA ALA A 131 -11.54 23.64 3.83
C ALA A 131 -12.55 23.96 2.71
N TYR A 132 -13.69 23.25 2.67
CA TYR A 132 -14.77 23.50 1.72
C TYR A 132 -15.41 24.90 1.88
N SER A 133 -15.63 25.33 3.13
CA SER A 133 -16.17 26.66 3.46
C SER A 133 -15.13 27.78 3.37
N THR A 134 -13.84 27.47 3.19
CA THR A 134 -12.83 28.51 2.92
C THR A 134 -13.01 29.04 1.51
N THR A 135 -13.13 30.37 1.38
CA THR A 135 -13.07 31.06 0.09
C THR A 135 -11.62 31.11 -0.37
N ALA A 136 -11.33 30.53 -1.54
CA ALA A 136 -9.99 30.61 -2.08
C ALA A 136 -9.66 32.01 -2.59
N VAL A 137 -8.38 32.35 -2.52
CA VAL A 137 -7.78 33.50 -3.19
C VAL A 137 -6.80 32.94 -4.22
N ASN A 138 -6.91 33.39 -5.47
CA ASN A 138 -5.99 33.01 -6.53
C ASN A 138 -4.59 33.59 -6.23
N PRO A 139 -3.53 32.76 -6.24
CA PRO A 139 -2.22 33.17 -5.75
C PRO A 139 -1.55 34.24 -6.62
N SER A 140 -1.78 34.21 -7.93
CA SER A 140 -1.11 35.07 -8.91
C SER A 140 -1.76 36.43 -9.13
N ASN A 141 -3.07 36.56 -8.85
CA ASN A 141 -3.81 37.82 -9.08
C ASN A 141 -4.54 38.38 -7.84
N GLY A 142 -4.61 37.62 -6.73
CA GLY A 142 -5.22 38.06 -5.48
C GLY A 142 -6.75 38.18 -5.49
N SER A 143 -7.45 37.73 -6.53
CA SER A 143 -8.92 37.70 -6.55
C SER A 143 -9.47 36.53 -5.74
N THR A 144 -10.67 36.68 -5.19
CA THR A 144 -11.42 35.53 -4.67
C THR A 144 -11.78 34.57 -5.82
N SER A 145 -11.92 33.29 -5.48
CA SER A 145 -12.11 32.19 -6.43
C SER A 145 -13.09 31.15 -5.85
N LYS A 146 -13.78 30.41 -6.73
CA LYS A 146 -14.60 29.25 -6.31
C LYS A 146 -13.79 28.00 -5.98
N TYR A 147 -12.50 28.00 -6.36
CA TYR A 147 -11.56 26.89 -6.16
C TYR A 147 -11.57 26.37 -4.72
N LYS A 148 -11.43 25.05 -4.53
CA LYS A 148 -11.39 24.43 -3.20
C LYS A 148 -10.03 23.85 -2.84
N TYR A 149 -9.48 24.38 -1.74
CA TYR A 149 -8.26 23.89 -1.13
C TYR A 149 -8.44 22.46 -0.60
N PRO A 150 -7.46 21.54 -0.81
CA PRO A 150 -7.43 20.27 -0.11
C PRO A 150 -7.04 20.48 1.37
N PHE A 151 -7.28 19.45 2.19
CA PHE A 151 -6.96 19.48 3.60
C PHE A 151 -6.05 18.33 4.04
N VAL A 152 -5.37 18.53 5.17
CA VAL A 152 -4.75 17.47 5.97
C VAL A 152 -5.26 17.58 7.39
N TYR A 153 -5.81 16.51 7.93
CA TYR A 153 -6.05 16.39 9.36
C TYR A 153 -4.91 15.59 9.99
N ASP A 154 -4.23 16.15 10.98
CA ASP A 154 -3.31 15.41 11.84
C ASP A 154 -4.02 15.00 13.14
N ALA A 155 -4.28 13.70 13.27
CA ALA A 155 -4.85 13.15 14.50
C ALA A 155 -3.83 13.04 15.66
N GLY A 156 -2.53 13.29 15.41
CA GLY A 156 -1.50 13.34 16.45
C GLY A 156 -1.51 14.65 17.25
N SER A 157 -1.68 15.79 16.57
CA SER A 157 -1.78 17.13 17.20
C SER A 157 -3.20 17.70 17.28
N GLU A 158 -4.22 16.94 16.83
CA GLU A 158 -5.63 17.36 16.68
C GLU A 158 -5.84 18.62 15.83
N LYS A 159 -5.00 18.80 14.79
CA LYS A 159 -5.01 20.00 13.94
C LYS A 159 -5.53 19.73 12.54
N CYS A 160 -6.36 20.65 12.06
CA CYS A 160 -6.74 20.76 10.67
C CYS A 160 -5.81 21.74 9.94
N PHE A 161 -5.26 21.31 8.81
CA PHE A 161 -4.48 22.13 7.88
C PHE A 161 -5.27 22.27 6.58
N VAL A 162 -5.50 23.50 6.13
CA VAL A 162 -5.99 23.83 4.79
C VAL A 162 -4.76 24.18 3.93
N LEU A 163 -4.56 23.50 2.80
CA LEU A 163 -3.36 23.70 1.98
C LEU A 163 -3.64 24.68 0.83
N SER A 164 -2.83 25.74 0.73
CA SER A 164 -2.93 26.69 -0.38
C SER A 164 -2.34 26.15 -1.68
N ILE A 165 -1.36 25.25 -1.58
CA ILE A 165 -0.77 24.49 -2.68
C ILE A 165 -1.51 23.15 -2.83
N SER A 166 -2.06 22.90 -4.02
CA SER A 166 -2.79 21.68 -4.38
C SER A 166 -2.01 20.74 -5.31
N ALA A 167 -0.90 21.21 -5.87
CA ALA A 167 0.06 20.38 -6.57
C ALA A 167 0.59 19.26 -5.64
N GLN A 168 0.59 18.02 -6.10
CA GLN A 168 0.96 16.85 -5.29
C GLN A 168 2.19 16.09 -5.82
N LEU A 169 2.55 16.29 -7.09
CA LEU A 169 3.73 15.68 -7.71
C LEU A 169 4.43 16.68 -8.63
N LEU A 170 5.68 16.99 -8.33
CA LEU A 170 6.58 17.77 -9.18
C LEU A 170 7.93 17.05 -9.23
N LYS A 171 8.34 16.64 -10.44
CA LYS A 171 9.53 15.80 -10.67
C LYS A 171 10.27 16.20 -11.95
N GLY A 172 11.57 15.96 -11.95
CA GLY A 172 12.45 16.14 -13.12
C GLY A 172 13.24 17.45 -13.06
N GLU A 173 14.53 17.35 -13.38
CA GLU A 173 15.54 18.41 -13.30
C GLU A 173 15.24 19.67 -14.14
N LYS A 174 14.37 19.56 -15.16
CA LYS A 174 13.86 20.69 -15.96
C LYS A 174 12.89 21.60 -15.17
N TYR A 175 12.27 21.09 -14.10
CA TYR A 175 11.15 21.75 -13.41
C TYR A 175 11.44 22.00 -11.91
N CYS A 176 12.18 21.11 -11.26
CA CYS A 176 12.42 21.16 -9.82
C CYS A 176 13.78 20.60 -9.41
N SER A 177 14.19 20.93 -8.17
CA SER A 177 15.47 20.52 -7.58
C SER A 177 15.31 19.46 -6.49
N VAL A 178 16.22 18.48 -6.45
CA VAL A 178 16.37 17.52 -5.34
C VAL A 178 17.62 17.91 -4.55
N ASP A 179 17.48 18.17 -3.25
CA ASP A 179 18.53 18.69 -2.36
C ASP A 179 19.21 19.97 -2.87
N GLY A 180 18.52 20.74 -3.73
CA GLY A 180 19.05 21.94 -4.39
C GLY A 180 19.78 21.70 -5.72
N SER A 181 19.70 20.49 -6.29
CA SER A 181 20.21 20.16 -7.62
C SER A 181 19.09 19.83 -8.62
N PRO A 182 19.00 20.47 -9.79
CA PRO A 182 19.84 21.59 -10.25
C PRO A 182 19.63 22.89 -9.45
N SER A 183 20.72 23.64 -9.29
CA SER A 183 20.73 24.91 -8.56
C SER A 183 19.96 26.01 -9.29
N GLY A 184 19.26 26.87 -8.54
CA GLY A 184 18.59 28.07 -9.07
C GLY A 184 17.11 27.88 -9.45
N LEU A 185 16.60 26.65 -9.41
CA LEU A 185 15.17 26.37 -9.61
C LEU A 185 14.34 26.88 -8.43
N THR A 186 13.15 27.44 -8.71
CA THR A 186 12.28 28.00 -7.66
C THR A 186 11.70 26.93 -6.74
N TRP A 187 11.41 25.74 -7.27
CA TRP A 187 10.79 24.65 -6.53
C TRP A 187 11.77 23.54 -6.19
N ALA A 188 11.60 22.97 -4.99
CA ALA A 188 12.06 21.63 -4.70
C ALA A 188 11.13 20.63 -5.40
N CYS A 189 11.65 19.45 -5.74
CA CYS A 189 10.80 18.35 -6.16
C CYS A 189 9.99 17.83 -4.96
N PHE A 190 8.86 17.21 -5.24
CA PHE A 190 8.00 16.60 -4.23
C PHE A 190 7.11 15.50 -4.79
N GLU A 191 6.82 14.48 -3.97
CA GLU A 191 5.92 13.39 -4.34
C GLU A 191 5.01 12.92 -3.21
N PRO A 192 3.85 12.31 -3.52
CA PRO A 192 3.00 11.65 -2.53
C PRO A 192 3.66 10.35 -2.03
N VAL A 193 3.61 10.14 -0.72
CA VAL A 193 4.04 8.87 -0.08
C VAL A 193 3.06 8.46 1.02
N LYS A 194 3.09 7.18 1.40
CA LYS A 194 2.44 6.69 2.64
C LYS A 194 3.47 6.59 3.76
N GLU A 195 3.20 7.27 4.87
CA GLU A 195 4.06 7.30 6.06
C GLU A 195 3.36 6.74 7.30
N THR A 196 4.16 6.21 8.23
CA THR A 196 3.77 5.52 9.47
C THR A 196 4.37 6.16 10.72
N SER A 197 4.86 7.41 10.62
CA SER A 197 5.53 8.12 11.71
C SER A 197 4.64 8.24 12.94
N THR A 198 5.15 7.78 14.09
CA THR A 198 4.44 7.86 15.38
C THR A 198 4.29 9.29 15.91
N ALA A 199 4.87 10.29 15.23
CA ALA A 199 4.74 11.71 15.57
C ALA A 199 3.48 12.37 14.96
N THR A 200 2.95 11.85 13.85
CA THR A 200 1.85 12.49 13.09
C THR A 200 0.97 11.44 12.41
N THR A 201 -0.34 11.44 12.71
CA THR A 201 -1.31 10.53 12.10
C THR A 201 -2.11 11.29 11.06
N LEU A 202 -1.51 11.45 9.89
CA LEU A 202 -2.00 12.33 8.82
C LEU A 202 -3.11 11.68 7.99
N VAL A 203 -4.09 12.48 7.60
CA VAL A 203 -5.17 12.12 6.68
C VAL A 203 -5.34 13.24 5.66
N TYR A 204 -4.95 12.99 4.41
CA TYR A 204 -5.10 13.92 3.29
C TYR A 204 -6.50 13.76 2.66
N GLY A 205 -7.15 14.83 2.20
CA GLY A 205 -8.45 14.72 1.53
C GLY A 205 -8.84 15.92 0.67
N SER A 206 -9.75 15.67 -0.28
CA SER A 206 -10.43 16.72 -1.03
C SER A 206 -11.55 17.36 -0.21
N ALA A 207 -12.03 18.51 -0.66
CA ALA A 207 -13.21 19.17 -0.08
C ALA A 207 -14.55 18.51 -0.50
N PHE A 208 -14.56 17.59 -1.47
CA PHE A 208 -15.76 17.10 -2.17
C PHE A 208 -16.20 15.69 -1.75
N VAL A 209 -16.30 15.45 -0.45
CA VAL A 209 -16.60 14.14 0.17
C VAL A 209 -18.11 13.79 0.07
N GLY A 210 -18.72 13.84 -1.13
CA GLY A 210 -20.09 13.33 -1.34
C GLY A 210 -20.91 13.77 -2.57
N GLU A 211 -20.55 13.37 -3.81
CA GLU A 211 -21.39 13.59 -5.01
C GLU A 211 -21.16 12.54 -6.17
N ASP A 212 -22.06 11.56 -6.32
CA ASP A 212 -22.59 10.86 -7.53
C ASP A 212 -21.68 10.22 -8.64
N ASP A 213 -22.26 9.78 -9.77
CA ASP A 213 -22.12 8.40 -10.31
C ASP A 213 -21.34 8.23 -11.66
N PRO A 214 -20.73 7.05 -11.98
CA PRO A 214 -19.81 6.84 -13.12
C PRO A 214 -20.15 5.71 -14.11
N ASP A 215 -19.47 5.63 -15.27
CA ASP A 215 -19.23 4.34 -15.97
C ASP A 215 -18.02 4.35 -16.94
N ALA A 216 -17.48 3.15 -17.26
CA ALA A 216 -16.36 2.82 -18.18
C ALA A 216 -14.92 3.29 -17.77
N TRP A 217 -13.77 2.66 -18.09
CA TRP A 217 -13.33 1.32 -18.60
C TRP A 217 -11.76 1.32 -18.66
N GLN A 218 -10.96 0.26 -18.86
CA GLN A 218 -10.92 -1.15 -18.40
C GLN A 218 -9.46 -1.73 -18.64
N LEU A 219 -9.14 -2.92 -18.12
CA LEU A 219 -8.00 -3.85 -18.42
C LEU A 219 -6.64 -3.73 -17.67
N THR A 220 -6.54 -4.57 -16.63
CA THR A 220 -5.44 -5.54 -16.35
C THR A 220 -4.02 -5.05 -16.02
N CYS A 221 -3.58 -5.22 -14.76
CA CYS A 221 -2.67 -6.30 -14.32
C CYS A 221 -2.68 -6.54 -12.79
N LEU A 222 -2.48 -7.79 -12.40
CA LEU A 222 -1.99 -8.19 -11.07
C LEU A 222 -0.47 -7.95 -10.95
N LEU A 223 0.00 -7.52 -9.78
CA LEU A 223 1.40 -7.47 -9.39
C LEU A 223 1.58 -8.19 -8.04
N SER A 224 1.92 -9.48 -8.07
CA SER A 224 2.38 -10.23 -6.90
C SER A 224 3.89 -10.08 -6.75
N MET A 225 4.33 -9.49 -5.64
CA MET A 225 5.76 -9.38 -5.29
C MET A 225 6.00 -9.71 -3.81
N PRO A 226 7.18 -10.28 -3.49
CA PRO A 226 7.57 -10.48 -2.10
C PRO A 226 7.68 -9.14 -1.36
N VAL A 227 7.35 -9.18 -0.07
CA VAL A 227 7.45 -8.08 0.88
C VAL A 227 7.99 -8.59 2.22
N THR A 228 8.64 -7.71 2.98
CA THR A 228 9.15 -8.03 4.32
C THR A 228 8.08 -7.94 5.40
N THR A 229 7.14 -7.00 5.28
CA THR A 229 6.10 -6.73 6.27
C THR A 229 4.73 -6.43 5.65
N ARG A 230 3.70 -6.43 6.50
CA ARG A 230 2.36 -5.91 6.20
C ARG A 230 2.40 -4.44 5.76
N GLU A 231 3.18 -3.63 6.46
CA GLU A 231 3.35 -2.20 6.21
C GLU A 231 3.97 -1.93 4.83
N ASP A 232 4.93 -2.75 4.39
CA ASP A 232 5.51 -2.64 3.04
C ASP A 232 4.45 -2.84 1.95
N CYS A 233 3.49 -3.76 2.16
CA CYS A 233 2.39 -3.97 1.23
C CYS A 233 1.42 -2.78 1.21
N TRP A 234 1.08 -2.24 2.38
CA TRP A 234 0.24 -1.05 2.53
C TRP A 234 0.88 0.22 1.91
N LYS A 235 2.20 0.40 2.03
CA LYS A 235 2.93 1.46 1.32
C LYS A 235 2.99 1.21 -0.18
N ARG A 236 3.27 -0.04 -0.60
CA ARG A 236 3.42 -0.41 -2.02
C ARG A 236 2.12 -0.32 -2.80
N VAL A 237 0.95 -0.66 -2.24
CA VAL A 237 -0.33 -0.52 -2.97
C VAL A 237 -0.62 0.94 -3.35
N PHE A 238 -0.24 1.91 -2.49
CA PHE A 238 -0.36 3.33 -2.80
C PHE A 238 0.69 3.84 -3.80
N ALA A 239 1.93 3.38 -3.69
CA ALA A 239 3.05 3.86 -4.51
C ALA A 239 3.28 3.05 -5.80
N ASN A 240 2.39 2.13 -6.17
CA ASN A 240 2.55 1.31 -7.37
C ASN A 240 2.27 2.13 -8.65
N PRO A 241 2.96 1.86 -9.78
CA PRO A 241 2.89 2.70 -10.97
C PRO A 241 1.57 2.61 -11.75
N ARG A 242 0.59 1.81 -11.28
CA ARG A 242 -0.74 1.65 -11.90
C ARG A 242 -1.89 2.01 -10.94
N VAL A 243 -1.59 2.55 -9.76
CA VAL A 243 -2.58 3.12 -8.83
C VAL A 243 -3.40 4.23 -9.52
N ALA A 244 -4.64 4.45 -9.08
CA ALA A 244 -5.44 5.60 -9.48
C ALA A 244 -4.65 6.90 -9.22
N SER A 245 -4.45 7.68 -10.27
CA SER A 245 -3.60 8.88 -10.25
C SER A 245 -3.96 9.80 -11.42
N ASP A 246 -4.17 11.08 -11.11
CA ASP A 246 -4.46 12.11 -12.10
C ASP A 246 -3.20 12.86 -12.58
N ALA A 247 -2.00 12.34 -12.23
CA ALA A 247 -0.73 12.91 -12.63
C ALA A 247 -0.56 12.87 -14.17
N PRO A 248 -0.13 13.97 -14.82
CA PRO A 248 0.14 13.95 -16.26
C PRO A 248 1.30 13.00 -16.59
N THR A 249 1.18 12.28 -17.71
CA THR A 249 2.25 11.41 -18.23
C THR A 249 3.46 12.21 -18.71
N THR A 250 3.23 13.42 -19.21
CA THR A 250 4.21 14.41 -19.63
C THR A 250 3.81 15.80 -19.14
N TYR A 251 4.73 16.55 -18.52
CA TYR A 251 4.56 17.98 -18.28
C TYR A 251 4.76 18.76 -19.61
N SER A 252 4.23 19.99 -19.69
CA SER A 252 4.41 20.85 -20.86
C SER A 252 5.87 21.31 -21.01
N ASP A 253 6.29 21.59 -22.25
CA ASP A 253 7.68 21.96 -22.54
C ASP A 253 8.11 23.34 -21.99
N THR A 254 7.15 24.17 -21.58
CA THR A 254 7.31 25.46 -20.92
C THR A 254 7.93 25.31 -19.52
N ALA A 255 9.26 25.35 -19.44
CA ALA A 255 9.98 25.30 -18.17
C ALA A 255 10.10 26.67 -17.49
N GLN A 256 9.15 26.98 -16.63
CA GLN A 256 9.42 27.47 -15.26
C GLN A 256 8.09 27.64 -14.53
N ASN A 257 7.90 26.89 -13.44
CA ASN A 257 6.85 27.22 -12.48
C ASN A 257 7.28 28.50 -11.74
N ASN A 258 6.42 29.52 -11.73
CA ASN A 258 6.59 30.69 -10.88
C ASN A 258 6.51 30.31 -9.40
N TRP A 259 6.89 31.24 -8.53
CA TRP A 259 6.88 31.01 -7.08
C TRP A 259 5.46 30.82 -6.51
N ASP A 260 4.45 31.29 -7.24
CA ASP A 260 3.03 31.35 -6.90
C ASP A 260 2.15 30.35 -7.67
N ASP A 261 2.75 29.47 -8.49
CA ASP A 261 2.04 28.42 -9.26
C ASP A 261 1.57 27.26 -8.34
N PHE A 262 0.73 27.59 -7.37
CA PHE A 262 0.26 26.70 -6.30
C PHE A 262 -0.78 25.69 -6.77
N TRP A 263 -1.51 26.01 -7.84
CA TRP A 263 -2.59 25.20 -8.42
C TRP A 263 -2.17 24.77 -9.82
N PRO A 264 -2.14 23.45 -10.16
CA PRO A 264 -1.78 23.01 -11.50
C PRO A 264 -2.79 23.55 -12.54
N GLU A 265 -2.32 24.06 -13.67
CA GLU A 265 -3.19 24.49 -14.77
C GLU A 265 -3.97 23.32 -15.39
N HIS A 266 -5.22 23.58 -15.80
CA HIS A 266 -6.01 22.63 -16.57
C HIS A 266 -5.65 22.65 -18.06
N GLN A 267 -5.48 21.46 -18.64
CA GLN A 267 -5.25 21.22 -20.06
C GLN A 267 -6.08 20.02 -20.51
N GLN A 268 -6.58 20.02 -21.76
CA GLN A 268 -7.40 18.93 -22.31
C GLN A 268 -6.69 17.56 -22.33
N SER A 269 -5.35 17.55 -22.27
CA SER A 269 -4.49 16.37 -22.20
C SER A 269 -4.35 15.79 -20.78
N ASN A 270 -4.90 16.44 -19.76
CA ASN A 270 -4.75 15.98 -18.38
C ASN A 270 -5.58 14.72 -18.10
N PRO A 271 -4.97 13.64 -17.57
CA PRO A 271 -5.71 12.44 -17.23
C PRO A 271 -6.57 12.66 -15.98
N LYS A 272 -7.75 12.04 -16.00
CA LYS A 272 -8.63 11.84 -14.85
C LYS A 272 -8.86 10.34 -14.71
N SER A 273 -8.42 9.75 -13.60
CA SER A 273 -8.47 8.31 -13.38
C SER A 273 -9.84 7.85 -12.87
N GLY A 274 -10.67 8.76 -12.32
CA GLY A 274 -12.02 8.42 -11.84
C GLY A 274 -12.04 7.38 -10.72
N GLY A 275 -10.93 7.21 -9.98
CA GLY A 275 -10.76 6.12 -9.02
C GLY A 275 -10.44 4.76 -9.64
N VAL A 276 -10.32 4.64 -10.96
CA VAL A 276 -9.86 3.42 -11.65
C VAL A 276 -8.34 3.32 -11.54
N GLY A 277 -7.85 2.12 -11.18
CA GLY A 277 -6.43 1.80 -11.03
C GLY A 277 -6.18 0.56 -10.19
N ALA A 278 -4.92 0.15 -10.07
CA ALA A 278 -4.45 -0.95 -9.24
C ALA A 278 -4.44 -0.56 -7.74
N ASN A 279 -5.63 -0.43 -7.16
CA ASN A 279 -5.85 0.24 -5.88
C ASN A 279 -5.95 -0.69 -4.66
N TRP A 280 -6.02 -2.00 -4.88
CA TRP A 280 -6.26 -3.01 -3.85
C TRP A 280 -5.05 -3.95 -3.74
N ALA A 281 -4.79 -4.50 -2.55
CA ALA A 281 -3.73 -5.47 -2.37
C ALA A 281 -4.03 -6.48 -1.26
N ASN A 282 -3.75 -7.76 -1.52
CA ASN A 282 -3.81 -8.82 -0.52
C ASN A 282 -2.40 -9.13 -0.01
N PHE A 283 -2.17 -8.95 1.29
CA PHE A 283 -1.01 -9.47 2.01
C PHE A 283 -1.33 -10.88 2.53
N TYR A 284 -0.50 -11.87 2.24
CA TYR A 284 -0.64 -13.24 2.76
C TYR A 284 0.69 -14.00 2.79
N LEU A 285 0.71 -15.16 3.46
CA LEU A 285 1.85 -16.08 3.48
C LEU A 285 1.66 -17.20 2.44
N GLU A 286 2.59 -17.31 1.51
CA GLU A 286 2.70 -18.39 0.52
C GLU A 286 3.18 -19.68 1.24
N GLN A 287 2.26 -20.62 1.47
CA GLN A 287 2.52 -21.80 2.32
C GLN A 287 3.67 -22.68 1.81
N GLU A 288 3.80 -22.84 0.49
CA GLU A 288 4.86 -23.67 -0.13
C GLU A 288 6.28 -23.16 0.11
N ARG A 289 6.45 -21.85 0.36
CA ARG A 289 7.76 -21.19 0.43
C ARG A 289 8.00 -20.39 1.71
N GLY A 290 7.00 -20.28 2.58
CA GLY A 290 7.04 -19.49 3.81
C GLY A 290 7.19 -17.97 3.58
N LYS A 291 6.90 -17.47 2.38
CA LYS A 291 7.15 -16.07 1.99
C LYS A 291 5.92 -15.20 2.16
N ALA A 292 6.10 -14.00 2.69
CA ALA A 292 5.07 -12.97 2.64
C ALA A 292 4.99 -12.35 1.23
N LEU A 293 3.80 -12.42 0.63
CA LEU A 293 3.50 -11.85 -0.68
C LEU A 293 2.53 -10.68 -0.52
N CYS A 294 2.72 -9.67 -1.37
CA CYS A 294 1.77 -8.59 -1.59
C CYS A 294 1.26 -8.71 -3.04
N ALA A 295 0.00 -9.11 -3.21
CA ALA A 295 -0.65 -9.23 -4.52
C ALA A 295 -1.54 -8.00 -4.75
N ILE A 296 -1.03 -7.04 -5.52
CA ILE A 296 -1.73 -5.80 -5.91
C ILE A 296 -2.58 -6.09 -7.15
N PHE A 297 -3.81 -5.56 -7.21
CA PHE A 297 -4.76 -5.76 -8.31
C PHE A 297 -5.63 -4.54 -8.58
N ASP A 298 -6.32 -4.56 -9.72
CA ASP A 298 -7.09 -3.45 -10.32
C ASP A 298 -8.58 -3.75 -10.56
N GLN A 299 -9.04 -4.94 -10.17
CA GLN A 299 -10.46 -5.31 -10.19
C GLN A 299 -11.10 -4.90 -8.87
N VAL A 300 -12.32 -4.36 -8.91
CA VAL A 300 -13.14 -4.12 -7.71
C VAL A 300 -13.47 -5.47 -7.06
N PRO A 301 -13.15 -5.70 -5.77
CA PRO A 301 -13.46 -6.95 -5.10
C PRO A 301 -14.96 -7.07 -4.80
N ASP A 302 -15.54 -8.24 -5.06
CA ASP A 302 -16.95 -8.56 -4.80
C ASP A 302 -17.17 -9.50 -3.60
N CYS A 303 -16.09 -10.01 -3.00
CA CYS A 303 -16.13 -10.94 -1.87
C CYS A 303 -14.85 -10.86 -1.01
N PHE A 304 -14.92 -11.43 0.20
CA PHE A 304 -13.75 -11.71 1.05
C PHE A 304 -13.60 -13.20 1.33
N ALA A 305 -12.35 -13.67 1.30
CA ALA A 305 -11.93 -14.99 1.74
C ALA A 305 -11.31 -14.87 3.16
N PRO A 306 -11.91 -15.44 4.23
CA PRO A 306 -11.42 -15.30 5.60
C PRO A 306 -10.17 -16.18 5.86
N VAL A 307 -9.03 -15.76 5.32
CA VAL A 307 -7.73 -16.44 5.48
C VAL A 307 -6.99 -15.91 6.71
N LYS A 308 -6.84 -16.75 7.74
CA LYS A 308 -6.17 -16.38 8.99
C LYS A 308 -4.74 -15.87 8.76
N GLY A 309 -4.47 -14.63 9.19
CA GLY A 309 -3.16 -13.99 9.10
C GLY A 309 -2.91 -13.19 7.80
N ALA A 310 -3.78 -13.33 6.80
CA ALA A 310 -3.82 -12.43 5.65
C ALA A 310 -4.45 -11.07 6.02
N VAL A 311 -4.21 -10.04 5.21
CA VAL A 311 -4.82 -8.71 5.34
C VAL A 311 -5.10 -8.14 3.95
N ALA A 312 -6.23 -7.47 3.77
CA ALA A 312 -6.56 -6.73 2.56
C ALA A 312 -6.34 -5.22 2.78
N TYR A 313 -5.61 -4.58 1.89
CA TYR A 313 -5.31 -3.14 1.90
C TYR A 313 -5.87 -2.45 0.66
N THR A 314 -6.09 -1.14 0.78
CA THR A 314 -6.31 -0.25 -0.36
C THR A 314 -5.37 0.94 -0.31
N ALA A 315 -5.16 1.60 -1.45
CA ALA A 315 -4.39 2.85 -1.52
C ALA A 315 -5.01 3.98 -0.65
N LEU A 316 -6.33 3.97 -0.42
CA LEU A 316 -7.01 4.91 0.49
C LEU A 316 -6.79 4.58 1.97
N GLY A 317 -6.89 3.30 2.34
CA GLY A 317 -7.06 2.86 3.72
C GLY A 317 -5.90 3.11 4.67
N SER A 318 -6.18 3.01 5.97
CA SER A 318 -5.17 3.00 7.05
C SER A 318 -4.43 1.65 7.11
N LEU A 319 -3.34 1.60 7.89
CA LEU A 319 -2.72 0.34 8.33
C LEU A 319 -3.53 -0.33 9.45
N THR A 320 -4.45 0.41 10.10
CA THR A 320 -5.35 -0.09 11.14
C THR A 320 -6.28 -1.18 10.59
N GLU A 321 -6.15 -2.40 11.09
CA GLU A 321 -6.96 -3.55 10.70
C GLU A 321 -8.36 -3.51 11.35
N VAL A 322 -9.38 -3.95 10.60
CA VAL A 322 -10.76 -4.15 11.09
C VAL A 322 -11.25 -5.53 10.66
N ASN A 323 -12.03 -6.17 11.53
CA ASN A 323 -12.60 -7.49 11.24
C ASN A 323 -13.70 -7.42 10.17
N LEU A 324 -13.95 -8.55 9.52
CA LEU A 324 -15.13 -8.75 8.68
C LEU A 324 -16.42 -8.60 9.52
N PRO A 325 -17.56 -8.22 8.90
CA PRO A 325 -18.84 -8.17 9.59
C PRO A 325 -19.23 -9.55 10.14
N GLN A 326 -19.81 -9.57 11.34
CA GLN A 326 -20.37 -10.79 11.93
C GLN A 326 -21.54 -11.31 11.09
N CYS A 327 -21.62 -12.64 10.98
CA CYS A 327 -22.70 -13.34 10.30
C CYS A 327 -23.66 -14.00 11.30
N ASP A 328 -24.89 -14.25 10.88
CA ASP A 328 -25.82 -15.13 11.62
C ASP A 328 -25.87 -16.50 10.91
N PRO A 329 -25.54 -17.62 11.60
CA PRO A 329 -25.66 -18.98 11.06
C PRO A 329 -27.05 -19.35 10.54
N GLY A 330 -28.13 -18.70 11.02
CA GLY A 330 -29.49 -18.86 10.49
C GLY A 330 -29.74 -18.17 9.15
N SER A 331 -28.91 -17.19 8.79
CA SER A 331 -29.06 -16.36 7.58
C SER A 331 -28.09 -16.72 6.44
N VAL A 332 -26.91 -17.26 6.75
CA VAL A 332 -25.85 -17.52 5.76
C VAL A 332 -25.74 -19.01 5.44
N SER A 333 -26.25 -19.40 4.28
CA SER A 333 -26.08 -20.76 3.76
C SER A 333 -24.61 -21.06 3.41
N PRO A 334 -24.04 -22.22 3.81
CA PRO A 334 -22.68 -22.61 3.44
C PRO A 334 -22.43 -22.58 1.92
N THR A 335 -21.47 -21.78 1.50
CA THR A 335 -21.02 -21.68 0.11
C THR A 335 -19.90 -22.68 -0.11
N GLU A 336 -19.98 -23.46 -1.18
CA GLU A 336 -18.98 -24.48 -1.50
C GLU A 336 -18.35 -24.16 -2.85
N GLY A 337 -17.03 -24.15 -2.92
CA GLY A 337 -16.26 -24.04 -4.15
C GLY A 337 -16.23 -25.38 -4.93
N PRO A 338 -15.57 -25.39 -6.11
CA PRO A 338 -15.37 -26.61 -6.88
C PRO A 338 -14.54 -27.65 -6.11
N CYS A 339 -14.71 -28.91 -6.46
CA CYS A 339 -13.91 -30.04 -5.97
C CYS A 339 -12.68 -30.20 -6.87
N ASN A 340 -11.51 -29.80 -6.36
CA ASN A 340 -10.22 -29.90 -7.05
C ASN A 340 -9.33 -30.86 -6.25
N ASP A 341 -8.71 -31.84 -6.91
CA ASP A 341 -7.80 -32.81 -6.26
C ASP A 341 -8.40 -33.46 -5.00
N CYS A 342 -9.69 -33.79 -5.06
CA CYS A 342 -10.50 -34.34 -3.97
C CYS A 342 -10.69 -33.45 -2.73
N VAL A 343 -10.33 -32.17 -2.81
CA VAL A 343 -10.59 -31.14 -1.78
C VAL A 343 -11.52 -30.05 -2.35
N LYS A 344 -12.52 -29.62 -1.57
CA LYS A 344 -13.29 -28.42 -1.85
C LYS A 344 -13.16 -27.41 -0.71
N VAL A 345 -13.15 -26.13 -1.06
CA VAL A 345 -13.24 -25.04 -0.10
C VAL A 345 -14.71 -24.85 0.28
N VAL A 346 -15.00 -24.70 1.57
CA VAL A 346 -16.34 -24.36 2.09
C VAL A 346 -16.24 -23.14 2.98
N THR A 347 -17.02 -22.11 2.67
CA THR A 347 -17.16 -20.89 3.47
C THR A 347 -18.52 -20.93 4.17
N GLU A 348 -18.51 -20.92 5.49
CA GLU A 348 -19.68 -21.09 6.35
C GLU A 348 -19.61 -20.18 7.58
N CYS A 349 -20.75 -19.92 8.22
CA CYS A 349 -20.81 -19.09 9.42
C CYS A 349 -20.72 -19.96 10.68
N ILE A 350 -19.69 -19.78 11.50
CA ILE A 350 -19.46 -20.55 12.73
C ILE A 350 -19.20 -19.57 13.88
N GLY A 351 -19.97 -19.66 14.97
CA GLY A 351 -19.78 -18.78 16.13
C GLY A 351 -20.00 -17.29 15.81
N ASN A 352 -20.81 -16.99 14.79
CA ASN A 352 -21.06 -15.67 14.21
C ASN A 352 -19.88 -15.06 13.42
N GLU A 353 -18.85 -15.86 13.11
CA GLU A 353 -17.73 -15.46 12.24
C GLU A 353 -17.74 -16.24 10.92
N PHE A 354 -17.29 -15.60 9.84
CA PHE A 354 -17.06 -16.26 8.56
C PHE A 354 -15.81 -17.14 8.64
N VAL A 355 -15.98 -18.45 8.48
CA VAL A 355 -14.89 -19.43 8.50
C VAL A 355 -14.81 -20.13 7.15
N GLN A 356 -13.60 -20.22 6.59
CA GLN A 356 -13.30 -20.96 5.38
C GLN A 356 -12.52 -22.23 5.72
N THR A 357 -13.09 -23.39 5.42
CA THR A 357 -12.52 -24.71 5.69
C THR A 357 -12.24 -25.47 4.40
N SER A 358 -11.28 -26.40 4.44
CA SER A 358 -11.08 -27.40 3.38
C SER A 358 -11.78 -28.69 3.78
N LYS A 359 -12.69 -29.19 2.96
CA LYS A 359 -13.41 -30.46 3.18
C LYS A 359 -13.11 -31.41 2.01
N THR A 360 -12.91 -32.69 2.31
CA THR A 360 -12.78 -33.72 1.26
C THR A 360 -14.11 -33.85 0.50
N CYS A 361 -14.02 -34.04 -0.81
CA CYS A 361 -15.18 -34.09 -1.70
C CYS A 361 -15.22 -35.33 -2.61
N CYS A 362 -14.17 -36.14 -2.62
CA CYS A 362 -14.24 -37.53 -3.09
C CYS A 362 -14.58 -38.45 -1.93
N THR A 363 -15.60 -39.30 -2.07
CA THR A 363 -15.78 -40.46 -1.20
C THR A 363 -14.62 -41.43 -1.44
N ALA A 364 -14.01 -41.97 -0.39
CA ALA A 364 -13.15 -43.14 -0.55
C ALA A 364 -13.98 -44.31 -1.13
N PRO A 365 -13.43 -45.15 -2.02
CA PRO A 365 -14.15 -46.31 -2.49
C PRO A 365 -14.49 -47.21 -1.31
N GLU A 366 -15.74 -47.67 -1.22
CA GLU A 366 -16.13 -48.65 -0.20
C GLU A 366 -15.31 -49.92 -0.42
N ILE A 367 -14.36 -50.18 0.49
CA ILE A 367 -13.70 -51.48 0.59
C ILE A 367 -14.78 -52.45 1.05
N SER A 368 -15.37 -53.17 0.09
CA SER A 368 -16.32 -54.24 0.38
C SER A 368 -15.68 -55.17 1.43
N PRO A 369 -16.38 -55.54 2.51
CA PRO A 369 -15.81 -56.45 3.49
C PRO A 369 -15.37 -57.73 2.77
N PRO A 370 -14.18 -58.26 3.05
CA PRO A 370 -13.67 -59.43 2.35
C PRO A 370 -14.68 -60.59 2.48
N PRO A 371 -14.89 -61.38 1.41
CA PRO A 371 -15.83 -62.49 1.47
C PRO A 371 -15.45 -63.44 2.64
N PRO A 372 -16.44 -64.03 3.33
CA PRO A 372 -16.16 -64.91 4.45
C PRO A 372 -15.25 -66.07 4.02
N PRO A 373 -14.26 -66.45 4.85
CA PRO A 373 -13.27 -67.45 4.46
C PRO A 373 -13.93 -68.79 4.13
N GLU A 374 -13.47 -69.41 3.04
CA GLU A 374 -13.94 -70.73 2.62
C GLU A 374 -13.66 -71.80 3.70
N PRO A 375 -14.51 -72.84 3.81
CA PRO A 375 -14.34 -73.89 4.81
C PRO A 375 -13.01 -74.65 4.62
N PRO A 376 -12.35 -75.07 5.71
CA PRO A 376 -11.00 -75.61 5.65
C PRO A 376 -10.91 -76.93 4.87
N VAL A 377 -9.97 -76.98 3.93
CA VAL A 377 -9.61 -78.19 3.17
C VAL A 377 -8.99 -79.22 4.12
N PRO A 378 -9.33 -80.53 4.02
CA PRO A 378 -8.74 -81.57 4.87
C PRO A 378 -7.22 -81.70 4.71
N ALA A 379 -6.52 -81.94 5.82
CA ALA A 379 -5.05 -82.07 5.83
C ALA A 379 -4.57 -83.36 5.12
N PRO A 380 -3.41 -83.33 4.44
CA PRO A 380 -2.81 -84.50 3.81
C PRO A 380 -2.25 -85.50 4.84
N GLN A 381 -2.16 -86.77 4.44
CA GLN A 381 -1.67 -87.88 5.27
C GLN A 381 -0.12 -87.96 5.31
N PRO A 382 0.48 -88.50 6.38
CA PRO A 382 1.94 -88.60 6.52
C PRO A 382 2.55 -89.71 5.63
N PRO A 383 3.85 -89.59 5.26
CA PRO A 383 4.56 -90.57 4.42
C PRO A 383 5.07 -91.81 5.19
N THR A 384 5.49 -92.83 4.46
CA THR A 384 6.01 -94.12 4.97
C THR A 384 7.33 -94.52 4.30
N GLU A 385 8.28 -95.06 5.07
CA GLU A 385 9.62 -95.56 4.68
C GLU A 385 9.68 -97.11 4.54
N PRO A 386 10.81 -97.79 4.17
CA PRO A 386 12.13 -97.39 3.60
C PRO A 386 12.38 -98.15 2.24
N PRO A 387 13.44 -98.98 1.92
CA PRO A 387 14.89 -99.05 2.25
C PRO A 387 15.93 -99.36 1.09
N VAL A 388 17.19 -98.87 1.22
CA VAL A 388 18.53 -99.57 1.23
C VAL A 388 18.86 -100.72 0.20
N PRO A 389 20.10 -100.90 -0.38
CA PRO A 389 21.18 -99.99 -0.90
C PRO A 389 21.92 -100.46 -2.23
N GLU A 390 22.86 -99.64 -2.77
CA GLU A 390 24.14 -99.92 -3.55
C GLU A 390 24.27 -100.99 -4.69
N PRO A 391 25.34 -101.02 -5.56
CA PRO A 391 26.67 -100.33 -5.54
C PRO A 391 27.15 -99.63 -6.87
N GLU A 392 28.39 -99.10 -6.87
CA GLU A 392 29.19 -98.48 -7.98
C GLU A 392 29.84 -99.52 -8.96
N PRO A 393 30.79 -99.25 -9.93
CA PRO A 393 31.60 -98.03 -10.30
C PRO A 393 31.80 -97.78 -11.85
N PRO A 394 32.95 -97.32 -12.44
CA PRO A 394 33.51 -95.95 -12.55
C PRO A 394 33.95 -95.46 -13.99
N GLU A 395 34.68 -94.31 -14.08
CA GLU A 395 35.59 -93.82 -15.19
C GLU A 395 34.98 -93.18 -16.49
N MET A 396 35.64 -92.29 -17.30
CA MET A 396 36.80 -91.35 -17.14
C MET A 396 36.91 -90.22 -18.25
N VAL A 397 36.96 -88.94 -17.85
CA VAL A 397 37.74 -87.76 -18.37
C VAL A 397 37.59 -87.25 -19.88
N PRO A 398 38.40 -86.30 -20.48
CA PRO A 398 37.91 -85.10 -21.22
C PRO A 398 38.44 -85.01 -22.70
N PRO A 399 38.81 -83.86 -23.36
CA PRO A 399 38.51 -82.40 -23.31
C PRO A 399 37.94 -81.94 -24.72
N PRO A 400 38.20 -80.76 -25.37
CA PRO A 400 38.80 -79.45 -25.03
C PRO A 400 37.97 -78.20 -25.48
N GLU A 401 38.47 -77.35 -26.41
CA GLU A 401 38.08 -75.96 -26.71
C GLU A 401 38.17 -75.64 -28.24
N GLY A 402 37.75 -74.42 -28.67
CA GLY A 402 37.92 -73.83 -30.01
C GLY A 402 36.58 -73.34 -30.63
N ASP A 403 36.27 -72.05 -30.82
CA ASP A 403 36.92 -70.92 -31.53
C ASP A 403 36.63 -70.87 -33.06
N GLY A 404 36.44 -69.67 -33.62
CA GLY A 404 36.22 -69.41 -35.06
C GLY A 404 35.02 -68.50 -35.43
N GLY A 405 35.20 -67.17 -35.43
CA GLY A 405 34.15 -66.16 -35.68
C GLY A 405 33.76 -65.85 -37.14
N GLY A 406 33.05 -64.73 -37.36
CA GLY A 406 32.83 -64.13 -38.69
C GLY A 406 31.51 -63.35 -38.91
N GLY A 407 31.60 -62.14 -39.50
CA GLY A 407 30.45 -61.30 -39.95
C GLY A 407 29.93 -60.33 -38.87
N ALA A 408 30.01 -58.99 -38.93
CA ALA A 408 30.19 -57.97 -39.99
C ALA A 408 28.90 -57.48 -40.69
N SER A 409 28.42 -56.30 -40.26
CA SER A 409 27.66 -55.32 -41.06
C SER A 409 27.63 -53.97 -40.33
N ASP A 410 27.90 -52.87 -41.04
CA ASP A 410 28.07 -51.52 -40.50
C ASP A 410 26.72 -50.81 -40.18
N GLY A 411 26.79 -49.67 -39.47
CA GLY A 411 25.60 -48.93 -39.04
C GLY A 411 25.90 -47.64 -38.26
N ASP A 412 26.65 -46.72 -38.85
CA ASP A 412 27.00 -45.43 -38.23
C ASP A 412 25.79 -44.52 -37.98
N THR A 413 25.66 -43.95 -36.79
CA THR A 413 25.39 -42.51 -36.62
C THR A 413 25.90 -42.01 -35.26
N GLU A 414 26.37 -40.76 -35.25
CA GLU A 414 27.14 -40.13 -34.18
C GLU A 414 26.28 -39.72 -32.95
N GLU A 415 26.81 -39.93 -31.74
CA GLU A 415 26.56 -39.09 -30.56
C GLU A 415 27.92 -38.78 -29.89
N ASP A 416 28.12 -37.54 -29.41
CA ASP A 416 29.44 -37.01 -29.01
C ASP A 416 30.02 -37.61 -27.71
N GLU A 417 31.34 -37.82 -27.69
CA GLU A 417 32.09 -38.15 -26.46
C GLU A 417 32.37 -36.91 -25.57
N SER A 418 32.18 -37.06 -24.26
CA SER A 418 33.18 -36.82 -23.18
C SER A 418 32.53 -36.40 -21.84
N GLY A 419 33.10 -36.72 -20.67
CA GLY A 419 34.27 -37.56 -20.41
C GLY A 419 34.63 -37.64 -18.92
N SER A 420 34.37 -38.81 -18.32
CA SER A 420 34.98 -39.40 -17.11
C SER A 420 35.54 -38.52 -15.95
N GLN A 421 34.81 -38.51 -14.83
CA GLN A 421 35.28 -38.85 -13.46
C GLN A 421 36.78 -38.76 -13.10
N ASN A 422 37.12 -38.09 -11.96
CA ASN A 422 37.33 -38.80 -10.67
C ASN A 422 37.72 -37.93 -9.45
N THR A 423 36.95 -38.12 -8.36
CA THR A 423 37.39 -38.48 -6.99
C THR A 423 38.77 -38.04 -6.44
N ALA A 424 38.77 -37.15 -5.44
CA ALA A 424 39.74 -37.14 -4.33
C ALA A 424 39.22 -36.37 -3.10
N ALA A 425 39.46 -36.86 -1.88
CA ALA A 425 39.15 -36.15 -0.62
C ALA A 425 40.15 -36.51 0.50
N ILE A 426 40.80 -35.50 1.07
CA ILE A 426 41.64 -35.44 2.30
C ILE A 426 41.78 -33.92 2.59
N ALA A 427 41.53 -33.28 3.74
CA ALA A 427 41.54 -33.60 5.18
C ALA A 427 42.74 -32.99 5.93
N GLY A 428 42.52 -31.83 6.57
CA GLY A 428 43.43 -31.15 7.53
C GLY A 428 44.47 -30.19 6.93
N SER A 429 45.00 -29.18 7.63
CA SER A 429 44.62 -28.63 8.95
C SER A 429 45.17 -27.20 9.19
N ILE A 430 44.32 -26.33 9.76
CA ILE A 430 44.55 -25.27 10.78
C ILE A 430 46.00 -24.73 11.01
N ILE A 431 46.20 -23.40 10.89
CA ILE A 431 46.71 -22.47 11.95
C ILE A 431 47.02 -21.07 11.36
N GLY A 432 46.59 -20.00 12.08
CA GLY A 432 46.89 -18.59 11.77
C GLY A 432 45.90 -17.94 10.77
N VAL A 433 45.35 -16.74 10.98
CA VAL A 433 45.62 -15.72 12.01
C VAL A 433 44.30 -15.26 12.66
N ILE A 434 44.23 -15.29 14.00
CA ILE A 434 43.20 -14.59 14.79
C ILE A 434 43.93 -13.56 15.64
N LEU A 435 43.85 -12.26 15.30
CA LEU A 435 44.21 -11.14 16.20
C LEU A 435 43.89 -9.74 15.60
N LEU A 436 42.61 -9.36 15.43
CA LEU A 436 42.22 -7.94 15.22
C LEU A 436 40.71 -7.62 15.40
N LEU A 437 40.08 -8.11 16.47
CA LEU A 437 38.68 -7.74 16.83
C LEU A 437 38.55 -7.29 18.30
N ALA A 438 39.27 -6.23 18.67
CA ALA A 438 39.09 -5.55 19.96
C ALA A 438 39.66 -4.12 19.94
N LEU A 439 38.97 -3.13 19.32
CA LEU A 439 39.25 -1.70 19.55
C LEU A 439 38.16 -0.67 19.15
N ILE A 440 36.93 -1.08 18.81
CA ILE A 440 35.81 -0.15 18.51
C ILE A 440 34.60 -0.51 19.38
N GLY A 441 34.60 -0.06 20.65
CA GLY A 441 33.55 -0.40 21.62
C GLY A 441 33.41 0.52 22.84
N ALA A 442 34.08 1.68 22.86
CA ALA A 442 34.12 2.56 24.03
C ALA A 442 33.98 4.07 23.72
N GLY A 443 33.62 4.44 22.48
CA GLY A 443 33.78 5.82 21.98
C GLY A 443 32.55 6.74 22.00
N PHE A 444 31.33 6.23 22.21
CA PHE A 444 30.09 6.97 21.93
C PHE A 444 29.09 7.09 23.10
N GLY A 445 29.51 6.77 24.33
CA GLY A 445 28.60 6.67 25.49
C GLY A 445 28.39 7.93 26.36
N LEU A 446 29.08 9.05 26.08
CA LEU A 446 29.22 10.16 27.06
C LEU A 446 29.09 11.59 26.49
N TYR A 447 28.18 11.82 25.52
CA TYR A 447 27.84 13.15 25.00
C TYR A 447 26.43 13.09 24.37
N TYR A 448 25.39 13.81 24.78
CA TYR A 448 25.20 14.77 25.87
C TYR A 448 23.95 14.39 26.69
N ARG A 449 24.01 14.51 28.03
CA ARG A 449 22.85 14.72 28.90
C ARG A 449 23.16 15.89 29.81
N LYS A 450 22.47 17.02 29.62
CA LYS A 450 22.52 18.16 30.54
C LYS A 450 21.11 18.56 30.90
N GLU A 451 20.82 18.54 32.20
CA GLU A 451 19.49 18.74 32.74
C GLU A 451 19.16 20.24 32.91
N ARG A 452 17.87 20.54 33.03
CA ARG A 452 17.38 21.87 33.41
C ARG A 452 17.51 22.02 34.93
N ASP A 453 17.71 23.26 35.38
CA ASP A 453 17.16 23.71 36.66
C ASP A 453 16.71 25.18 36.51
N PRO A 454 15.64 25.63 37.18
CA PRO A 454 15.10 26.98 37.02
C PRO A 454 15.52 27.94 38.15
N GLN A 455 15.58 29.24 37.83
CA GLN A 455 15.30 30.46 38.62
C GLN A 455 15.82 31.62 37.74
N ALA A 456 15.03 32.61 37.29
CA ALA A 456 14.21 33.59 38.01
C ALA A 456 15.02 34.81 38.49
N GLU A 457 15.30 35.74 37.57
CA GLU A 457 15.66 37.13 37.90
C GLU A 457 15.12 38.08 36.82
N GLN A 458 14.58 39.23 37.24
CA GLN A 458 14.14 40.31 36.35
C GLN A 458 15.23 41.38 36.26
N PRO A 459 15.26 42.17 35.17
CA PRO A 459 15.46 43.61 35.35
C PRO A 459 14.21 44.46 35.11
N THR A 460 14.24 45.63 35.74
CA THR A 460 13.24 46.69 35.77
C THR A 460 12.95 47.37 34.42
N VAL A 461 11.76 47.97 34.35
CA VAL A 461 11.37 48.98 33.36
C VAL A 461 12.30 50.20 33.38
N GLU A 462 12.63 50.73 32.21
CA GLU A 462 12.90 52.15 32.01
C GLU A 462 12.18 52.63 30.74
N ALA A 463 11.71 53.88 30.72
CA ALA A 463 10.83 54.39 29.66
C ALA A 463 11.06 55.89 29.34
N ALA A 464 11.62 56.15 28.15
CA ALA A 464 11.63 57.43 27.44
C ALA A 464 12.02 57.15 25.96
N GLY A 465 11.57 57.89 24.95
CA GLY A 465 10.54 58.94 24.95
C GLY A 465 10.60 59.77 23.65
N GLU A 466 9.43 60.14 23.11
CA GLU A 466 9.19 61.12 22.03
C GLU A 466 9.75 60.86 20.59
N GLY A 467 8.94 61.20 19.58
CA GLY A 467 9.35 61.61 18.21
C GLY A 467 9.95 60.54 17.28
N ASP A 468 9.40 60.22 16.11
CA ASP A 468 8.92 61.19 15.10
C ASP A 468 7.82 60.63 14.17
N ARG A 469 7.34 61.46 13.24
CA ARG A 469 6.07 61.24 12.51
C ARG A 469 6.16 61.58 11.02
N GLU A 470 6.18 60.57 10.13
CA GLU A 470 5.97 60.85 8.70
C GLU A 470 5.23 59.75 7.89
N GLN A 471 4.12 60.21 7.28
CA GLN A 471 3.38 59.73 6.09
C GLN A 471 3.11 58.23 5.86
N GLU A 472 1.85 57.85 6.05
CA GLU A 472 1.21 56.72 5.36
C GLU A 472 1.30 56.88 3.83
N THR A 473 1.43 55.77 3.10
CA THR A 473 1.11 55.70 1.67
C THR A 473 0.13 54.56 1.44
N LEU A 474 -1.15 54.88 1.20
CA LEU A 474 -2.18 53.85 1.03
C LEU A 474 -2.03 53.09 -0.30
N LEU A 475 -1.82 51.78 -0.19
CA LEU A 475 -2.20 50.80 -1.21
C LEU A 475 -3.16 49.79 -0.56
N GLY A 476 -4.38 49.72 -1.08
CA GLY A 476 -5.52 49.20 -0.32
C GLY A 476 -5.64 47.68 -0.30
N SER A 477 -5.33 47.07 0.84
CA SER A 477 -5.82 45.73 1.19
C SER A 477 -7.35 45.75 1.28
N ARG A 478 -8.06 45.17 0.32
CA ARG A 478 -9.51 44.98 0.41
C ARG A 478 -9.82 43.93 1.46
N ALA A 479 -10.41 44.35 2.58
CA ALA A 479 -11.08 43.44 3.49
C ALA A 479 -12.25 42.76 2.76
N VAL A 480 -12.43 41.45 3.00
CA VAL A 480 -13.63 40.72 2.61
C VAL A 480 -14.51 40.63 3.86
N GLU A 481 -15.66 41.29 3.83
CA GLU A 481 -16.70 41.06 4.84
C GLU A 481 -17.25 39.65 4.69
N ALA A 482 -17.47 39.00 5.83
CA ALA A 482 -18.17 37.73 5.93
C ALA A 482 -19.20 37.86 7.04
N ASP A 483 -20.44 38.18 6.66
CA ASP A 483 -21.60 37.93 7.52
C ASP A 483 -21.73 36.41 7.72
N TYR A 484 -21.61 35.93 8.97
CA TYR A 484 -22.43 34.88 9.61
C TYR A 484 -22.00 34.61 11.06
#